data_AF-A0A9D2IN30-F1
#
_entry.id   AF-A0A9D2IN30-F1
#
_cell.length_a   1.000
_cell.length_b   1.000
_cell.length_c   1.000
_cell.angle_alpha   90.00
_cell.angle_beta   90.00
_cell.angle_gamma   90.00
#
_symmetry.space_group_name_H-M   'P 1'
#
loop_
_entity.id
_entity.type
_entity.pdbx_description
1 polymer ?
#
loop_
_entity_poly.entity_id
_entity_poly.type
_entity_poly.pdbx_seq_one_letter_code
_entity_poly.pdbx_strand_id
1 'polypeptide(L)'
;MINSDITAELIGLNEEYSKIIVNRILSLCKSRRITINTLANMSGVSQSTLDNLINGRTFNPRTKTLHKIALAFSMTLSEFLDFKELNDYCFDDNSDDDF
;
A
#
# COMPACT_ATOMS: atom_id res chain seq x y z
N MET A 1 2.23 -30.21 -6.34
CA MET A 1 3.17 -29.50 -5.46
C MET A 1 3.41 -28.15 -6.12
N ILE A 2 2.93 -27.06 -5.52
CA ILE A 2 3.18 -25.71 -6.07
C ILE A 2 4.65 -25.39 -5.75
N ASN A 3 5.45 -25.08 -6.78
CA ASN A 3 6.89 -24.85 -6.65
C ASN A 3 7.15 -23.63 -5.75
N SER A 4 8.13 -23.76 -4.85
CA SER A 4 8.56 -22.67 -3.94
C SER A 4 9.01 -21.41 -4.68
N ASP A 5 9.46 -21.56 -5.93
CA ASP A 5 9.97 -20.47 -6.76
C ASP A 5 8.84 -19.54 -7.24
N ILE A 6 7.65 -20.08 -7.55
CA ILE A 6 6.46 -19.31 -7.95
C ILE A 6 5.97 -18.45 -6.78
N THR A 7 6.01 -18.99 -5.55
CA THR A 7 5.65 -18.22 -4.35
C THR A 7 6.61 -17.06 -4.09
N ALA A 8 7.90 -17.17 -4.41
CA ALA A 8 8.87 -16.09 -4.20
C ALA A 8 8.66 -14.93 -5.19
N GLU A 9 8.35 -15.21 -6.46
CA GLU A 9 8.01 -14.20 -7.47
C GLU A 9 6.69 -13.47 -7.17
N LEU A 10 5.64 -14.20 -6.76
CA LEU A 10 4.37 -13.60 -6.32
C LEU A 10 4.51 -12.75 -5.05
N ILE A 11 5.42 -13.10 -4.15
CA ILE A 11 5.75 -12.29 -2.96
C ILE A 11 6.49 -11.02 -3.38
N GLY A 12 7.40 -11.10 -4.35
CA GLY A 12 8.15 -9.95 -4.89
C GLY A 12 7.29 -8.94 -5.66
N LEU A 13 6.29 -9.41 -6.43
CA LEU A 13 5.35 -8.55 -7.15
C LEU A 13 4.43 -7.76 -6.20
N ASN A 14 3.90 -8.43 -5.17
CA ASN A 14 3.11 -7.77 -4.11
C ASN A 14 3.93 -6.76 -3.30
N GLU A 15 5.26 -6.92 -3.25
CA GLU A 15 6.15 -6.03 -2.53
C GLU A 15 6.28 -4.66 -3.19
N GLU A 16 6.30 -4.60 -4.53
CA GLU A 16 6.41 -3.33 -5.27
C GLU A 16 5.14 -2.48 -5.15
N TYR A 17 3.97 -3.06 -5.41
CA TYR A 17 2.68 -2.37 -5.23
C TYR A 17 2.53 -1.84 -3.79
N SER A 18 2.86 -2.66 -2.79
CA SER A 18 2.83 -2.24 -1.39
C SER A 18 3.78 -1.07 -1.11
N LYS A 19 5.00 -1.08 -1.68
CA LYS A 19 5.97 0.01 -1.54
C LYS A 19 5.43 1.32 -2.12
N ILE A 20 4.75 1.28 -3.27
CA ILE A 20 4.11 2.45 -3.89
C ILE A 20 3.11 3.09 -2.92
N ILE A 21 2.23 2.29 -2.31
CA ILE A 21 1.24 2.78 -1.33
C ILE A 21 1.91 3.30 -0.04
N VAL A 22 2.92 2.61 0.48
CA VAL A 22 3.66 3.05 1.68
C VAL A 22 4.36 4.38 1.43
N ASN A 23 5.02 4.53 0.28
CA ASN A 23 5.70 5.77 -0.11
C ASN A 23 4.71 6.93 -0.22
N ARG A 24 3.52 6.69 -0.77
CA ARG A 24 2.43 7.68 -0.79
C ARG A 24 2.08 8.13 0.62
N ILE A 25 1.86 7.21 1.55
CA ILE A 25 1.55 7.54 2.95
C ILE A 25 2.66 8.37 3.60
N LEU A 26 3.92 7.93 3.47
CA LEU A 26 5.07 8.62 4.04
C LEU A 26 5.24 10.03 3.46
N SER A 27 5.02 10.20 2.15
CA SER A 27 5.09 11.51 1.48
C SER A 27 4.04 12.49 2.02
N LEU A 28 2.81 12.03 2.27
CA LEU A 28 1.72 12.83 2.83
C LEU A 28 1.95 13.17 4.30
N CYS A 29 2.50 12.23 5.08
CA CYS A 29 2.94 12.51 6.45
C CYS A 29 4.01 13.60 6.48
N LYS A 30 5.02 13.51 5.59
CA LYS A 30 6.10 14.49 5.48
C LYS A 30 5.58 15.87 5.06
N SER A 31 4.72 15.95 4.05
CA SER A 31 4.17 17.23 3.56
C SER A 31 3.32 17.95 4.60
N ARG A 32 2.62 17.20 5.46
CA ARG A 32 1.78 17.74 6.54
C ARG A 32 2.48 17.84 7.89
N ARG A 33 3.75 17.43 7.97
CA ARG A 33 4.54 17.41 9.22
C ARG A 33 3.87 16.61 10.34
N ILE A 34 3.23 15.49 10.00
CA ILE A 34 2.63 14.57 10.96
C ILE A 34 3.41 13.27 11.04
N THR A 35 3.41 12.64 12.22
CA THR A 35 4.04 11.33 12.43
C THR A 35 3.09 10.20 12.05
N ILE A 36 3.61 8.98 11.90
CA ILE A 36 2.80 7.78 11.71
C ILE A 36 1.86 7.53 12.89
N ASN A 37 2.33 7.76 14.11
CA ASN A 37 1.49 7.67 15.30
C ASN A 37 0.32 8.67 15.23
N THR A 38 0.60 9.92 14.84
CA THR A 38 -0.44 10.94 14.62
C THR A 38 -1.46 10.46 13.58
N LEU A 39 -1.01 9.88 12.46
CA LEU A 39 -1.87 9.30 11.45
C LEU A 39 -2.72 8.14 11.98
N ALA A 40 -2.16 7.25 12.81
CA ALA A 40 -2.89 6.15 13.44
C ALA A 40 -4.08 6.67 14.24
N ASN A 41 -3.83 7.68 15.08
CA ASN A 41 -4.86 8.31 15.91
C ASN A 41 -5.93 9.00 15.06
N MET A 42 -5.53 9.72 14.00
CA MET A 42 -6.46 10.43 13.12
C MET A 42 -7.33 9.49 12.27
N SER A 43 -6.76 8.37 11.80
CA SER A 43 -7.45 7.42 10.91
C SER A 43 -8.28 6.37 11.64
N GLY A 44 -8.09 6.21 12.96
CA GLY A 44 -8.68 5.09 13.70
C GLY A 44 -8.21 3.73 13.16
N VAL A 45 -6.99 3.70 12.59
CA VAL A 45 -6.25 2.48 12.23
C VAL A 45 -5.25 2.22 13.35
N SER A 46 -5.12 0.96 13.79
CA SER A 46 -4.19 0.66 14.88
C SER A 46 -2.74 0.94 14.46
N GLN A 47 -1.91 1.39 15.40
CA GLN A 47 -0.48 1.59 15.15
C GLN A 47 0.16 0.30 14.62
N SER A 48 -0.16 -0.86 15.19
CA SER A 48 0.34 -2.15 14.70
C SER A 48 -0.01 -2.42 13.23
N THR A 49 -1.21 -2.02 12.78
CA THR A 49 -1.60 -2.15 11.37
C THR A 49 -0.77 -1.24 10.48
N LEU A 50 -0.55 0.02 10.87
CA LEU A 50 0.30 0.93 10.11
C LEU A 50 1.77 0.52 10.14
N ASP A 51 2.27 0.03 11.27
CA ASP A 51 3.64 -0.47 11.38
C ASP A 51 3.85 -1.71 10.51
N ASN A 52 2.88 -2.63 10.47
CA ASN A 52 2.95 -3.77 9.59
C ASN A 52 2.92 -3.36 8.10
N LEU A 53 2.16 -2.33 7.77
CA LEU A 53 2.12 -1.76 6.41
C LEU A 53 3.48 -1.14 6.05
N ILE A 54 3.99 -0.23 6.89
CA ILE A 54 5.20 0.56 6.61
C ILE A 54 6.45 -0.30 6.61
N ASN A 55 6.53 -1.28 7.51
CA ASN A 55 7.66 -2.20 7.57
C ASN A 55 7.54 -3.36 6.57
N GLY A 56 6.58 -3.32 5.63
CA GLY A 56 6.44 -4.35 4.60
C GLY A 56 6.08 -5.74 5.15
N ARG A 57 5.47 -5.83 6.34
CA ARG A 57 4.96 -7.10 6.89
C ARG A 57 3.55 -7.42 6.37
N THR A 58 2.89 -6.46 5.76
CA THR A 58 1.58 -6.61 5.13
C THR A 58 1.62 -5.92 3.78
N PHE A 59 1.51 -6.72 2.71
CA PHE A 59 1.64 -6.26 1.33
C PHE A 59 0.31 -5.83 0.69
N ASN A 60 -0.82 -6.13 1.33
CA ASN A 60 -2.15 -5.85 0.79
C ASN A 60 -3.06 -5.20 1.85
N PRO A 61 -2.99 -3.87 2.02
CA PRO A 61 -3.97 -3.17 2.85
C PRO A 61 -5.37 -3.34 2.27
N ARG A 62 -6.33 -3.75 3.12
CA ARG A 62 -7.74 -3.77 2.72
C ARG A 62 -8.18 -2.36 2.32
N THR A 63 -9.08 -2.26 1.33
CA THR A 63 -9.65 -0.98 0.86
C THR A 63 -10.24 -0.15 2.00
N LYS A 64 -10.84 -0.79 3.02
CA LYS A 64 -11.33 -0.11 4.23
C LYS A 64 -10.22 0.64 4.99
N THR A 65 -9.02 0.09 5.05
CA THR A 65 -7.86 0.72 5.68
C THR A 65 -7.41 1.92 4.86
N LEU A 66 -7.32 1.78 3.53
CA LEU A 66 -6.98 2.89 2.63
C LEU A 66 -7.99 4.03 2.73
N HIS A 67 -9.29 3.73 2.79
CA HIS A 67 -10.33 4.74 3.02
C HIS A 67 -10.12 5.52 4.32
N LYS A 68 -9.85 4.83 5.42
CA LYS A 68 -9.60 5.48 6.73
C LYS A 68 -8.39 6.40 6.67
N ILE A 69 -7.33 5.98 6.01
CA ILE A 69 -6.10 6.77 5.83
C ILE A 69 -6.39 8.00 4.95
N ALA A 70 -7.11 7.83 3.84
CA ALA A 70 -7.51 8.93 2.96
C ALA A 70 -8.32 9.99 3.73
N LEU A 71 -9.32 9.57 4.51
CA LEU A 71 -10.13 10.48 5.31
C LEU A 71 -9.32 11.19 6.40
N ALA A 72 -8.33 10.54 7.01
CA ALA A 72 -7.39 11.20 7.93
C ALA A 72 -6.55 12.27 7.23
N PHE A 73 -6.26 12.08 5.95
CA PHE A 73 -5.68 13.11 5.11
C PHE A 73 -6.72 14.08 4.54
N SER A 74 -7.97 14.08 4.97
CA SER A 74 -9.01 14.97 4.40
C SER A 74 -9.11 14.85 2.88
N MET A 75 -8.93 13.63 2.36
CA MET A 75 -9.03 13.28 0.96
C MET A 75 -10.11 12.21 0.78
N THR A 76 -10.74 12.21 -0.38
CA THR A 76 -11.47 11.04 -0.90
C THR A 76 -10.49 9.90 -1.19
N LEU A 77 -11.00 8.67 -1.31
CA LEU A 77 -10.14 7.55 -1.69
C LEU A 77 -9.53 7.73 -3.09
N SER A 78 -10.29 8.29 -4.03
CA SER A 78 -9.80 8.57 -5.38
C SER A 78 -8.64 9.56 -5.35
N GLU A 79 -8.73 10.67 -4.62
CA GLU A 79 -7.61 11.64 -4.51
C GLU A 79 -6.38 11.04 -3.81
N PHE A 80 -6.62 10.15 -2.84
CA PHE A 80 -5.52 9.47 -2.15
C PHE A 80 -4.77 8.52 -3.10
N LEU A 81 -5.50 7.80 -3.97
CA LEU A 81 -4.97 6.83 -4.92
C LEU A 81 -4.53 7.45 -6.26
N ASP A 82 -4.92 8.67 -6.57
CA ASP A 82 -4.53 9.33 -7.81
C ASP A 82 -3.12 9.93 -7.70
N PHE A 83 -2.12 9.14 -8.10
CA PHE A 83 -0.73 9.58 -8.21
C PHE A 83 0.03 8.77 -9.25
N LYS A 84 1.04 9.41 -9.86
CA LYS A 84 1.76 8.91 -11.04
C LYS A 84 2.28 7.48 -10.84
N GLU A 85 2.96 7.22 -9.73
CA GLU A 85 3.58 5.91 -9.46
C GLU A 85 2.56 4.78 -9.40
N LEU A 86 1.33 5.03 -8.91
CA LEU A 86 0.28 4.01 -8.91
C LEU A 86 -0.40 3.89 -10.28
N ASN A 87 -0.63 5.03 -10.95
CA ASN A 87 -1.30 5.07 -12.25
C ASN A 87 -0.44 4.44 -13.36
N ASP A 88 0.89 4.50 -13.23
CA ASP A 88 1.84 3.89 -14.16
C ASP A 88 2.15 2.42 -13.81
N TYR A 89 1.70 1.93 -12.66
CA TYR A 89 1.94 0.56 -12.24
C TYR A 89 1.00 -0.41 -12.96
N CYS A 90 1.57 -1.42 -13.60
CA CYS A 90 0.86 -2.55 -14.19
C CYS A 90 1.30 -3.81 -13.47
N PHE A 91 0.37 -4.72 -13.22
CA PHE A 91 0.75 -6.08 -12.86
C PHE A 91 1.26 -6.72 -14.15
N ASP A 92 2.56 -7.05 -14.23
CA ASP A 92 3.09 -7.83 -15.35
C ASP A 92 2.52 -9.25 -15.22
N ASP A 93 1.45 -9.55 -15.97
CA ASP A 93 0.99 -10.90 -16.23
C ASP A 93 1.97 -11.56 -17.21
N ASN A 94 3.13 -12.00 -16.73
CA ASN A 94 3.80 -13.14 -17.37
C ASN A 94 3.17 -14.43 -16.84
N SER A 95 1.84 -14.56 -16.96
CA SER A 95 1.29 -15.87 -17.27
C SER A 95 1.39 -15.99 -18.78
N ASP A 96 2.40 -16.73 -19.24
CA ASP A 96 2.28 -17.45 -20.51
C ASP A 96 1.10 -18.41 -20.37
N ASP A 97 -0.13 -17.89 -20.39
CA ASP A 97 -1.33 -18.66 -20.61
C ASP A 97 -1.38 -18.92 -22.13
N ASP A 98 -0.60 -19.92 -22.53
CA ASP A 98 -0.74 -20.63 -23.80
C ASP A 98 -2.22 -20.98 -24.00
N PHE A 99 -2.81 -20.41 -25.06
CA PHE A 99 -4.14 -20.78 -25.58
C PHE A 99 -4.19 -22.23 -26.08
#